data_AF-A0A9W9G2E5-F1
#
_entry.id   AF-A0A9W9G2E5-F1
#
_cell.length_a   1.000
_cell.length_b   1.000
_cell.length_c   1.000
_cell.angle_alpha   90.00
_cell.angle_beta   90.00
_cell.angle_gamma   90.00
#
_symmetry.space_group_name_H-M   'P 1'
#
loop_
_entity.id
_entity.type
_entity.pdbx_description
1 polymer ?
#
loop_
_entity_poly.entity_id
_entity_poly.type
_entity_poly.pdbx_seq_one_letter_code
_entity_poly.pdbx_strand_id
1 'polypeptide(L)'
;MRANASRWVYEATRFDEGYVVIVDRKSSASAKNQAKKVLEVVNKELSSPDIDDEVLWSQAEPPKHIKDEEDKVDRYRVFLHMKDSRCVGLALTERIWEARPVVQGETNGAPRDSAVSVRDEVHPAIVGVSRIWTSGASRRKGIALDLLDCVVSNYIYGMEISKDEIAFSQPTESGKRLAHKFFEEEETWHVYNER
;
A
#
# COMPACT_ATOMS: atom_id res chain seq x y z
N MET A 1 30.28 0.61 -13.95
CA MET A 1 29.48 -0.15 -12.95
C MET A 1 28.28 -0.72 -13.67
N ARG A 2 28.09 -2.05 -13.62
CA ARG A 2 27.01 -2.73 -14.35
C ARG A 2 25.70 -2.50 -13.60
N ALA A 3 24.77 -1.78 -14.22
CA ALA A 3 23.37 -1.74 -13.81
C ALA A 3 22.78 -3.15 -13.96
N ASN A 4 22.41 -3.77 -12.85
CA ASN A 4 21.64 -5.01 -12.85
C ASN A 4 20.16 -4.63 -12.85
N ALA A 5 19.46 -4.97 -13.93
CA ALA A 5 18.07 -4.62 -14.22
C ALA A 5 17.03 -5.38 -13.35
N SER A 6 17.31 -5.58 -12.06
CA SER A 6 16.51 -6.45 -11.18
C SER A 6 16.34 -5.93 -9.75
N ARG A 7 16.64 -4.65 -9.48
CA ARG A 7 16.48 -4.06 -8.15
C ARG A 7 16.02 -2.61 -8.27
N TRP A 8 14.71 -2.41 -8.35
CA TRP A 8 14.10 -1.09 -8.15
C TRP A 8 14.37 -0.68 -6.70
N VAL A 9 15.31 0.23 -6.50
CA VAL A 9 15.68 0.81 -5.20
C VAL A 9 15.20 2.25 -5.22
N TYR A 10 14.12 2.54 -4.50
CA TYR A 10 13.73 3.93 -4.22
C TYR A 10 14.51 4.40 -3.01
N GLU A 11 15.25 5.51 -3.15
CA GLU A 11 15.99 6.12 -2.05
C GLU A 11 15.01 6.86 -1.13
N ALA A 12 15.00 6.49 0.15
CA ALA A 12 14.09 7.09 1.10
C ALA A 12 14.49 8.56 1.33
N THR A 13 13.57 9.49 1.06
CA THR A 13 13.87 10.93 1.15
C THR A 13 13.64 11.49 2.56
N ARG A 14 12.84 10.82 3.40
CA ARG A 14 12.50 11.28 4.75
C ARG A 14 13.17 10.47 5.86
N PHE A 15 13.67 9.28 5.54
CA PHE A 15 14.38 8.44 6.48
C PHE A 15 15.85 8.30 6.09
N ASP A 16 16.74 8.77 6.98
CA ASP A 16 18.18 8.78 6.75
C ASP A 16 18.71 7.37 6.45
N GLU A 17 19.39 7.25 5.29
CA GLU A 17 20.05 6.04 4.78
C GLU A 17 19.12 4.84 4.48
N GLY A 18 17.83 5.09 4.25
CA GLY A 18 16.84 4.07 3.89
C GLY A 18 16.68 3.83 2.39
N TYR A 19 16.21 2.64 2.01
CA TYR A 19 15.75 2.38 0.65
C TYR A 19 14.56 1.43 0.60
N VAL A 20 13.73 1.52 -0.44
CA VAL A 20 12.59 0.62 -0.64
C VAL A 20 12.92 -0.41 -1.72
N VAL A 21 12.63 -1.69 -1.44
CA VAL A 21 12.69 -2.81 -2.39
C VAL A 21 11.28 -3.21 -2.76
N ILE A 22 11.00 -3.33 -4.06
CA ILE A 22 9.70 -3.78 -4.57
C ILE A 22 9.79 -5.26 -4.92
N VAL A 23 8.84 -6.06 -4.41
CA VAL A 23 8.70 -7.49 -4.67
C VAL A 23 7.32 -7.77 -5.24
N ASP A 24 7.27 -8.41 -6.39
CA ASP A 24 6.07 -8.78 -7.12
C ASP A 24 6.06 -10.29 -7.47
N ARG A 25 5.02 -10.73 -8.18
CA ARG A 25 4.89 -12.12 -8.65
C ARG A 25 6.10 -12.62 -9.44
N LYS A 26 6.71 -11.75 -10.25
CA LYS A 26 7.80 -12.04 -11.19
C LYS A 26 9.17 -12.02 -10.51
N SER A 27 9.23 -11.53 -9.27
CA SER A 27 10.44 -11.50 -8.47
C SER A 27 10.96 -12.90 -8.13
N SER A 28 12.25 -12.97 -7.81
CA SER A 28 12.92 -14.25 -7.50
C SER A 28 12.28 -14.96 -6.31
N ALA A 29 12.37 -16.30 -6.28
CA ALA A 29 11.86 -17.09 -5.16
C ALA A 29 12.44 -16.66 -3.81
N SER A 30 13.72 -16.27 -3.78
CA SER A 30 14.38 -15.76 -2.57
C SER A 30 13.76 -14.44 -2.10
N ALA A 31 13.51 -13.48 -3.01
CA ALA A 31 12.88 -12.21 -2.68
C ALA A 31 11.44 -12.41 -2.18
N LYS A 32 10.66 -13.26 -2.86
CA LYS A 32 9.29 -13.61 -2.44
C LYS A 32 9.27 -14.27 -1.07
N ASN A 33 10.18 -15.20 -0.80
CA ASN A 33 10.31 -15.82 0.53
C ASN A 33 10.72 -14.84 1.62
N GLN A 34 11.55 -13.84 1.31
CA GLN A 34 11.89 -12.79 2.27
C GLN A 34 10.70 -11.86 2.55
N ALA A 35 9.97 -11.45 1.52
CA ALA A 35 8.77 -10.63 1.65
C ALA A 35 7.70 -11.34 2.52
N LYS A 36 7.47 -12.63 2.28
CA LYS A 36 6.55 -13.46 3.08
C LYS A 36 6.92 -13.50 4.56
N LYS A 37 8.19 -13.72 4.90
CA LYS A 37 8.65 -13.71 6.30
C LYS A 37 8.40 -12.38 7.01
N VAL A 38 8.55 -11.26 6.29
CA VAL A 38 8.21 -9.95 6.86
C VAL A 38 6.69 -9.81 6.98
N LEU A 39 5.93 -10.24 5.97
CA LEU A 39 4.48 -10.19 5.98
C LEU A 39 3.87 -11.01 7.12
N GLU A 40 4.40 -12.18 7.46
CA GLU A 40 3.99 -12.97 8.63
C GLU A 40 4.07 -12.16 9.93
N VAL A 41 5.15 -11.39 10.12
CA VAL A 41 5.31 -10.50 11.29
C VAL A 41 4.27 -9.38 11.25
N VAL A 42 4.06 -8.77 10.07
CA VAL A 42 3.09 -7.68 9.89
C VAL A 42 1.66 -8.16 10.14
N ASN A 43 1.28 -9.33 9.62
CA ASN A 43 -0.05 -9.92 9.81
C ASN A 43 -0.33 -10.14 11.29
N LYS A 44 0.66 -10.66 12.03
CA LYS A 44 0.56 -10.84 13.48
C LYS A 44 0.43 -9.51 14.23
N GLU A 45 1.23 -8.50 13.89
CA GLU A 45 1.17 -7.19 14.56
C GLU A 45 -0.11 -6.40 14.24
N LEU A 46 -0.63 -6.54 13.02
CA LEU A 46 -1.87 -5.88 12.59
C LEU A 46 -3.13 -6.72 12.86
N SER A 47 -2.97 -7.94 13.40
CA SER A 47 -4.06 -8.92 13.54
C SER A 47 -4.83 -9.14 12.23
N SER A 48 -4.11 -9.12 11.12
CA SER A 48 -4.68 -9.24 9.77
C SER A 48 -4.62 -10.70 9.29
N PRO A 49 -5.61 -11.15 8.48
CA PRO A 49 -5.66 -12.54 8.01
C PRO A 49 -4.46 -12.85 7.12
N ASP A 50 -4.03 -14.10 7.12
CA ASP A 50 -2.99 -14.58 6.19
C ASP A 50 -3.54 -14.63 4.76
N ILE A 51 -2.63 -14.45 3.79
CA ILE A 51 -2.93 -14.51 2.37
C ILE A 51 -2.15 -15.70 1.82
N ASP A 52 -2.86 -16.64 1.19
CA ASP A 52 -2.23 -17.81 0.57
C ASP A 52 -1.22 -17.40 -0.51
N ASP A 53 -0.12 -18.14 -0.62
CA ASP A 53 0.94 -17.86 -1.61
C ASP A 53 0.40 -17.81 -3.05
N GLU A 54 -0.56 -18.67 -3.37
CA GLU A 54 -1.20 -18.70 -4.69
C GLU A 54 -1.94 -17.40 -4.99
N VAL A 55 -2.55 -16.79 -3.96
CA VAL A 55 -3.26 -15.51 -4.05
C VAL A 55 -2.30 -14.33 -4.03
N LEU A 56 -1.32 -14.33 -3.11
CA LEU A 56 -0.31 -13.28 -2.97
C LEU A 56 0.48 -13.08 -4.26
N TRP A 57 0.76 -14.17 -4.97
CA TRP A 57 1.49 -14.16 -6.24
C TRP A 57 0.59 -14.47 -7.44
N SER A 58 -0.71 -14.15 -7.35
CA SER A 58 -1.65 -14.26 -8.48
C SER A 58 -1.65 -13.01 -9.37
N GLN A 59 -2.41 -13.08 -10.44
CA GLN A 59 -2.85 -11.91 -11.20
C GLN A 59 -4.33 -11.64 -10.90
N ALA A 60 -4.74 -10.38 -10.95
CA ALA A 60 -6.12 -9.96 -10.82
C ALA A 60 -6.70 -9.54 -12.18
N GLU A 61 -8.00 -9.74 -12.32
CA GLU A 61 -8.79 -9.32 -13.47
C GLU A 61 -9.72 -8.17 -13.08
N PRO A 62 -9.97 -7.23 -14.00
CA PRO A 62 -10.96 -6.19 -13.78
C PRO A 62 -12.35 -6.78 -13.55
N PRO A 63 -13.20 -6.06 -12.80
CA PRO A 63 -14.62 -6.35 -12.73
C PRO A 63 -15.25 -6.44 -14.12
N LYS A 64 -16.22 -7.35 -14.32
CA LYS A 64 -16.88 -7.58 -15.62
C LYS A 64 -17.54 -6.33 -16.23
N HIS A 65 -17.89 -5.34 -15.41
CA HIS A 65 -18.48 -4.09 -15.87
C HIS A 65 -17.44 -3.09 -16.39
N ILE A 66 -16.15 -3.33 -16.17
CA ILE A 66 -15.03 -2.55 -16.69
C ILE A 66 -14.48 -3.33 -17.89
N LYS A 67 -15.03 -3.04 -19.08
CA LYS A 67 -14.83 -3.84 -20.31
C LYS A 67 -13.55 -3.53 -21.08
N ASP A 68 -12.82 -2.47 -20.73
CA ASP A 68 -11.73 -1.94 -21.55
C ASP A 68 -10.32 -2.38 -21.10
N GLU A 69 -10.21 -3.16 -20.01
CA GLU A 69 -8.93 -3.71 -19.53
C GLU A 69 -8.94 -5.25 -19.71
N GLU A 70 -8.41 -5.77 -20.81
CA GLU A 70 -8.36 -7.24 -21.03
C GLU A 70 -7.13 -7.90 -20.37
N ASP A 71 -6.15 -7.11 -19.95
CA ASP A 71 -4.87 -7.64 -19.47
C ASP A 71 -4.91 -7.92 -17.97
N LYS A 72 -4.64 -9.18 -17.62
CA LYS A 72 -4.39 -9.58 -16.23
C LYS A 72 -3.16 -8.87 -15.70
N VAL A 73 -3.27 -8.22 -14.56
CA VAL A 73 -2.15 -7.54 -13.89
C VAL A 73 -1.78 -8.24 -12.60
N ASP A 74 -0.52 -8.14 -12.17
CA ASP A 74 -0.08 -8.77 -10.92
C ASP A 74 -0.90 -8.22 -9.74
N ARG A 75 -1.50 -9.12 -8.94
CA ARG A 75 -2.51 -8.75 -7.95
C ARG A 75 -1.91 -7.96 -6.80
N TYR A 76 -0.83 -8.47 -6.21
CA TYR A 76 -0.17 -7.82 -5.09
C TYR A 76 1.26 -7.41 -5.44
N ARG A 77 1.71 -6.34 -4.79
CA ARG A 77 3.12 -5.95 -4.72
C ARG A 77 3.49 -5.56 -3.29
N VAL A 78 4.67 -5.99 -2.86
CA VAL A 78 5.21 -5.74 -1.54
C VAL A 78 6.34 -4.72 -1.64
N PHE A 79 6.20 -3.61 -0.93
CA PHE A 79 7.20 -2.57 -0.80
C PHE A 79 7.87 -2.71 0.56
N LEU A 80 9.16 -3.04 0.58
CA LEU A 80 9.94 -3.29 1.79
C LEU A 80 10.91 -2.13 2.03
N HIS A 81 10.68 -1.35 3.08
CA HIS A 81 11.60 -0.31 3.48
C HIS A 81 12.74 -0.92 4.30
N MET A 82 13.95 -0.87 3.74
CA MET A 82 15.17 -1.45 4.28
C MET A 82 16.07 -0.37 4.90
N LYS A 83 16.69 -0.70 6.03
CA LYS A 83 17.79 0.07 6.65
C LYS A 83 18.77 -0.92 7.28
N ASP A 84 20.07 -0.76 7.06
CA ASP A 84 21.11 -1.63 7.64
C ASP A 84 20.85 -3.13 7.44
N SER A 85 20.38 -3.51 6.24
CA SER A 85 19.97 -4.88 5.89
C SER A 85 18.77 -5.44 6.67
N ARG A 86 18.02 -4.61 7.39
CA ARG A 86 16.79 -4.98 8.10
C ARG A 86 15.59 -4.29 7.48
N CYS A 87 14.47 -5.01 7.40
CA CYS A 87 13.20 -4.42 7.01
C CYS A 87 12.62 -3.65 8.21
N VAL A 88 12.39 -2.35 8.05
CA VAL A 88 11.87 -1.45 9.09
C VAL A 88 10.47 -0.93 8.80
N GLY A 89 9.97 -1.15 7.58
CA GLY A 89 8.60 -0.86 7.17
C GLY A 89 8.17 -1.72 5.97
N LEU A 90 6.86 -1.90 5.81
CA LEU A 90 6.28 -2.67 4.73
C LEU A 90 4.99 -1.99 4.27
N ALA A 91 4.77 -1.93 2.95
CA ALA A 91 3.44 -1.72 2.38
C ALA A 91 3.09 -2.90 1.46
N LEU A 92 1.98 -3.58 1.74
CA LEU A 92 1.35 -4.53 0.84
C LEU A 92 0.29 -3.78 0.06
N THR A 93 0.40 -3.82 -1.25
CA THR A 93 -0.53 -3.16 -2.18
C THR A 93 -1.23 -4.18 -3.04
N GLU A 94 -2.49 -3.94 -3.34
CA GLU A 94 -3.36 -4.73 -4.20
C GLU A 94 -3.76 -3.90 -5.43
N ARG A 95 -3.83 -4.51 -6.62
CA ARG A 95 -4.51 -3.90 -7.76
C ARG A 95 -6.00 -3.82 -7.46
N ILE A 96 -6.55 -2.62 -7.53
CA ILE A 96 -7.98 -2.36 -7.47
C ILE A 96 -8.42 -1.58 -8.70
N TRP A 97 -9.72 -1.43 -8.91
CA TRP A 97 -10.29 -0.61 -9.99
C TRP A 97 -11.24 0.47 -9.49
N GLU A 98 -11.70 0.31 -8.26
CA GLU A 98 -12.79 1.07 -7.69
C GLU A 98 -12.55 1.27 -6.21
N ALA A 99 -12.82 2.47 -5.73
CA ALA A 99 -12.78 2.82 -4.32
C ALA A 99 -13.92 3.79 -3.99
N ARG A 100 -14.17 4.00 -2.69
CA ARG A 100 -15.20 4.90 -2.20
C ARG A 100 -14.60 6.03 -1.37
N PRO A 101 -15.00 7.29 -1.60
CA PRO A 101 -14.50 8.40 -0.82
C PRO A 101 -15.02 8.33 0.61
N VAL A 102 -14.15 8.70 1.56
CA VAL A 102 -14.50 8.81 2.97
C VAL A 102 -15.31 10.09 3.21
N VAL A 103 -16.34 10.00 4.05
CA VAL A 103 -17.09 11.17 4.51
C VAL A 103 -16.21 11.97 5.48
N GLN A 104 -15.73 13.12 5.04
CA GLN A 104 -15.07 14.10 5.91
C GLN A 104 -16.13 14.96 6.60
N GLY A 105 -16.13 15.01 7.94
CA GLY A 105 -16.97 15.99 8.66
C GLY A 105 -17.74 15.56 9.92
N GLU A 106 -17.23 14.67 10.78
CA GLU A 106 -17.78 14.50 12.15
C GLU A 106 -16.71 14.69 13.24
N THR A 107 -15.95 15.77 13.16
CA THR A 107 -15.03 16.20 14.23
C THR A 107 -15.56 17.41 15.00
N ASN A 108 -16.87 17.50 15.22
CA ASN A 108 -17.44 18.41 16.22
C ASN A 108 -18.25 17.61 17.25
N GLY A 109 -17.53 16.97 18.18
CA GLY A 109 -18.10 16.54 19.47
C GLY A 109 -18.64 15.11 19.59
N ALA A 110 -18.56 14.27 18.55
CA ALA A 110 -18.95 12.87 18.63
C ALA A 110 -17.82 12.00 19.26
N PRO A 111 -18.15 10.93 19.99
CA PRO A 111 -17.14 10.02 20.55
C PRO A 111 -16.26 9.46 19.42
N ARG A 112 -14.97 9.23 19.73
CA ARG A 112 -13.93 8.72 18.83
C ARG A 112 -14.33 7.36 18.25
N ASP A 113 -15.20 7.36 17.25
CA ASP A 113 -15.60 6.13 16.61
C ASP A 113 -14.46 5.65 15.69
N SER A 114 -14.13 4.37 15.84
CA SER A 114 -13.06 3.74 15.08
C SER A 114 -13.51 3.44 13.65
N ALA A 115 -14.81 3.47 13.39
CA ALA A 115 -15.40 3.28 12.07
C ALA A 115 -15.08 4.42 11.09
N VAL A 116 -15.09 4.11 9.79
CA VAL A 116 -14.98 5.08 8.70
C VAL A 116 -16.30 5.06 7.94
N SER A 117 -16.96 6.21 7.84
CA SER A 117 -18.13 6.38 7.00
C SER A 117 -17.71 6.67 5.57
N VAL A 118 -18.35 6.04 4.59
CA VAL A 118 -18.04 6.18 3.16
C VAL A 118 -19.24 6.72 2.42
N ARG A 119 -19.01 7.45 1.33
CA ARG A 119 -20.08 7.80 0.40
C ARG A 119 -20.40 6.59 -0.49
N ASP A 120 -21.61 6.57 -1.04
CA ASP A 120 -22.04 5.51 -1.96
C ASP A 120 -21.42 5.63 -3.36
N GLU A 121 -20.81 6.78 -3.65
CA GLU A 121 -20.10 7.07 -4.90
C GLU A 121 -18.90 6.13 -5.10
N VAL A 122 -18.76 5.60 -6.31
CA VAL A 122 -17.63 4.76 -6.70
C VAL A 122 -16.72 5.59 -7.60
N HIS A 123 -15.46 5.70 -7.21
CA HIS A 123 -14.42 6.40 -7.97
C HIS A 123 -13.46 5.38 -8.57
N PRO A 124 -12.93 5.61 -9.78
CA PRO A 124 -11.81 4.84 -10.31
C PRO A 124 -10.64 4.88 -9.34
N ALA A 125 -9.96 3.75 -9.19
CA ALA A 125 -8.75 3.67 -8.39
C ALA A 125 -7.78 2.66 -9.00
N ILE A 126 -6.49 2.81 -8.70
CA ILE A 126 -5.44 1.92 -9.21
C ILE A 126 -4.90 1.01 -8.12
N VAL A 127 -4.61 1.57 -6.95
CA VAL A 127 -3.86 0.87 -5.90
C VAL A 127 -4.62 0.88 -4.59
N GLY A 128 -4.87 -0.32 -4.07
CA GLY A 128 -5.31 -0.53 -2.71
C GLY A 128 -4.12 -0.76 -1.79
N VAL A 129 -3.92 0.06 -0.77
CA VAL A 129 -3.00 -0.23 0.33
C VAL A 129 -3.68 -1.19 1.28
N SER A 130 -3.47 -2.49 1.06
CA SER A 130 -4.00 -3.57 1.90
C SER A 130 -3.38 -3.53 3.30
N ARG A 131 -2.06 -3.31 3.40
CA ARG A 131 -1.36 -3.25 4.69
C ARG A 131 -0.28 -2.22 4.62
N ILE A 132 -0.16 -1.41 5.67
CA ILE A 132 0.98 -0.52 5.83
C ILE A 132 1.47 -0.58 7.27
N TRP A 133 2.77 -0.78 7.42
CA TRP A 133 3.38 -1.06 8.70
C TRP A 133 4.75 -0.40 8.81
N THR A 134 5.09 0.01 10.02
CA THR A 134 6.43 0.46 10.39
C THR A 134 6.78 -0.11 11.75
N SER A 135 7.98 -0.67 11.86
CA SER A 135 8.53 -1.20 13.10
C SER A 135 8.42 -0.18 14.23
N GLY A 136 8.02 -0.64 15.44
CA GLY A 136 7.77 0.25 16.57
C GLY A 136 8.92 1.24 16.87
N ALA A 137 10.17 0.76 16.80
CA ALA A 137 11.39 1.56 17.04
C ALA A 137 11.70 2.60 15.94
N SER A 138 11.05 2.48 14.77
CA SER A 138 11.27 3.35 13.61
C SER A 138 10.04 4.16 13.20
N ARG A 139 8.93 4.05 13.95
CA ARG A 139 7.72 4.86 13.72
C ARG A 139 8.03 6.35 13.86
N ARG A 140 7.19 7.16 13.20
CA ARG A 140 7.25 8.65 13.20
C ARG A 140 8.52 9.25 12.58
N LYS A 141 9.27 8.47 11.80
CA LYS A 141 10.49 8.92 11.09
C LYS A 141 10.31 8.99 9.56
N GLY A 142 9.09 9.16 9.07
CA GLY A 142 8.81 9.30 7.62
C GLY A 142 8.65 8.01 6.81
N ILE A 143 9.09 6.84 7.32
CA ILE A 143 9.08 5.55 6.60
C ILE A 143 7.75 5.22 5.91
N ALA A 144 6.61 5.38 6.60
CA ALA A 144 5.31 5.06 6.02
C ALA A 144 4.94 5.99 4.85
N LEU A 145 5.35 7.26 4.90
CA LEU A 145 5.16 8.19 3.78
C LEU A 145 6.13 7.87 2.64
N ASP A 146 7.38 7.50 2.94
CA ASP A 146 8.34 7.07 1.90
C ASP A 146 7.88 5.81 1.17
N LEU A 147 7.20 4.89 1.87
CA LEU A 147 6.54 3.75 1.24
C LEU A 147 5.42 4.18 0.30
N LEU A 148 4.55 5.11 0.72
CA LEU A 148 3.43 5.60 -0.11
C LEU A 148 3.92 6.41 -1.31
N ASP A 149 4.94 7.26 -1.16
CA ASP A 149 5.57 7.98 -2.26
C ASP A 149 6.22 7.02 -3.25
N CYS A 150 6.87 5.97 -2.76
CA CYS A 150 7.42 4.93 -3.62
C CYS A 150 6.32 4.21 -4.40
N VAL A 151 5.16 3.94 -3.79
CA VAL A 151 3.98 3.41 -4.48
C VAL A 151 3.53 4.37 -5.58
N VAL A 152 3.33 5.66 -5.26
CA VAL A 152 2.95 6.71 -6.23
C VAL A 152 3.88 6.74 -7.43
N SER A 153 5.19 6.70 -7.19
CA SER A 153 6.19 6.87 -8.25
C SER A 153 6.55 5.59 -9.02
N ASN A 154 6.30 4.40 -8.46
CA ASN A 154 6.85 3.14 -9.00
C ASN A 154 5.82 2.01 -9.14
N TYR A 155 4.55 2.24 -8.82
CA TYR A 155 3.53 1.20 -9.02
C TYR A 155 3.26 0.94 -10.52
N ILE A 156 3.27 1.95 -11.37
CA ILE A 156 3.22 1.77 -12.83
C ILE A 156 4.56 2.18 -13.42
N TYR A 157 5.15 1.31 -14.23
CA TYR A 157 6.47 1.58 -14.79
C TYR A 157 6.41 2.81 -15.71
N GLY A 158 7.24 3.81 -15.41
CA GLY A 158 7.34 5.05 -16.20
C GLY A 158 6.17 6.02 -16.02
N MET A 159 5.31 5.81 -15.02
CA MET A 159 4.16 6.66 -14.74
C MET A 159 3.99 6.85 -13.23
N GLU A 160 3.87 8.11 -12.82
CA GLU A 160 3.43 8.47 -11.48
C GLU A 160 1.90 8.39 -11.45
N ILE A 161 1.35 7.62 -10.50
CA ILE A 161 -0.10 7.56 -10.29
C ILE A 161 -0.55 8.70 -9.38
N SER A 162 -1.75 9.21 -9.59
CA SER A 162 -2.26 10.29 -8.75
C SER A 162 -2.69 9.76 -7.38
N LYS A 163 -2.60 10.60 -6.34
CA LYS A 163 -2.95 10.18 -4.96
C LYS A 163 -4.42 9.76 -4.85
N ASP A 164 -5.32 10.41 -5.58
CA ASP A 164 -6.76 10.07 -5.64
C ASP A 164 -7.04 8.71 -6.29
N GLU A 165 -6.05 8.11 -6.97
CA GLU A 165 -6.11 6.74 -7.48
C GLU A 165 -5.64 5.71 -6.44
N ILE A 166 -5.33 6.13 -5.21
CA ILE A 166 -4.92 5.27 -4.10
C ILE A 166 -6.06 5.19 -3.06
N ALA A 167 -6.31 3.98 -2.57
CA ALA A 167 -7.26 3.74 -1.49
C ALA A 167 -6.66 2.86 -0.39
N PHE A 168 -7.18 2.94 0.83
CA PHE A 168 -6.77 2.07 1.95
C PHE A 168 -7.82 0.99 2.25
N SER A 169 -7.39 -0.23 2.60
CA SER A 169 -8.32 -1.20 3.20
C SER A 169 -8.46 -0.93 4.70
N GLN A 170 -9.69 -1.05 5.21
CA GLN A 170 -10.06 -1.05 6.63
C GLN A 170 -9.04 -0.38 7.59
N PRO A 171 -8.90 0.96 7.53
CA PRO A 171 -7.78 1.63 8.18
C PRO A 171 -7.90 1.58 9.71
N THR A 172 -6.83 1.15 10.37
CA THR A 172 -6.66 1.34 11.81
C THR A 172 -6.64 2.83 12.17
N GLU A 173 -6.76 3.16 13.46
CA GLU A 173 -6.66 4.54 13.94
C GLU A 173 -5.30 5.19 13.57
N SER A 174 -4.20 4.43 13.60
CA SER A 174 -2.92 4.90 13.03
C SER A 174 -2.94 5.05 11.51
N GLY A 175 -3.67 4.18 10.81
CA GLY A 175 -3.88 4.23 9.37
C GLY A 175 -4.63 5.49 8.95
N LYS A 176 -5.70 5.87 9.66
CA LYS A 176 -6.44 7.12 9.42
C LYS A 176 -5.53 8.34 9.52
N ARG A 177 -4.72 8.44 10.59
CA ARG A 177 -3.76 9.54 10.75
C ARG A 177 -2.70 9.57 9.65
N LEU A 178 -2.28 8.40 9.16
CA LEU A 178 -1.37 8.33 8.02
C LEU A 178 -2.06 8.80 6.73
N ALA A 179 -3.29 8.35 6.47
CA ALA A 179 -4.07 8.77 5.31
C ALA A 179 -4.26 10.29 5.28
N HIS A 180 -4.70 10.90 6.39
CA HIS A 180 -4.81 12.37 6.49
C HIS A 180 -3.49 13.10 6.23
N LYS A 181 -2.36 12.53 6.68
CA LYS A 181 -1.06 13.14 6.42
C LYS A 181 -0.61 12.97 4.96
N PHE A 182 -0.98 11.87 4.32
CA PHE A 182 -0.59 11.54 2.95
C PHE A 182 -1.41 12.32 1.91
N PHE A 183 -2.73 12.38 2.11
CA PHE A 183 -3.68 13.12 1.27
C PHE A 183 -3.76 14.61 1.60
N GLU A 184 -3.11 15.07 2.67
CA GLU A 184 -3.26 16.45 3.18
C GLU A 184 -4.68 16.70 3.72
N GLU A 185 -4.87 17.70 4.58
CA GLU A 185 -6.11 17.83 5.38
C GLU A 185 -7.36 18.16 4.54
N GLU A 186 -7.18 18.73 3.34
CA GLU A 186 -8.25 19.23 2.48
C GLU A 186 -8.67 18.23 1.37
N GLU A 187 -7.88 17.19 1.08
CA GLU A 187 -8.22 16.23 0.02
C GLU A 187 -9.00 15.03 0.57
N THR A 188 -10.02 14.62 -0.19
CA THR A 188 -10.78 13.40 0.11
C THR A 188 -9.93 12.18 -0.19
N TRP A 189 -9.79 11.29 0.79
CA TRP A 189 -9.13 10.00 0.63
C TRP A 189 -10.16 8.87 0.51
N HIS A 190 -9.71 7.73 -0.02
CA HIS A 190 -10.60 6.64 -0.39
C HIS A 190 -10.32 5.36 0.38
N VAL A 191 -11.35 4.53 0.49
CA VAL A 191 -11.25 3.17 1.01
C VAL A 191 -11.81 2.16 0.02
N TYR A 192 -11.32 0.93 0.10
CA TYR A 192 -11.81 -0.18 -0.69
C TYR A 192 -12.00 -1.42 0.18
N ASN A 193 -12.77 -2.38 -0.33
CA ASN A 193 -12.95 -3.68 0.30
C ASN A 193 -12.01 -4.68 -0.36
N GLU A 194 -11.18 -5.36 0.44
CA GLU A 194 -10.34 -6.48 -0.02
C GLU A 194 -11.23 -7.59 -0.61
N ARG A 195 -10.73 -8.26 -1.64
CA ARG A 195 -11.45 -9.31 -2.38
C ARG A 195 -10.95 -10.72 -2.08
#